data_AF-A0A973BJ33-F1
#
_entry.id   AF-A0A973BJ33-F1
#
_cell.length_a   1.000
_cell.length_b   1.000
_cell.length_c   1.000
_cell.angle_alpha   90.00
_cell.angle_beta   90.00
_cell.angle_gamma   90.00
#
_symmetry.space_group_name_H-M   'P 1'
#
loop_
_entity.id
_entity.type
_entity.pdbx_description
1 polymer ?
#
loop_
_entity_poly.entity_id
_entity_poly.type
_entity_poly.pdbx_seq_one_letter_code
_entity_poly.pdbx_strand_id
1 'polypeptide(L)'
;MNQVRMDDYTKRLSFHLSKGCKKNELCEVQSFLDLVTNIPYKINESIARSSKHVIKQNYGDCDDKSNLLISLLKAKNYEAYFVLVPKHIFVIVHLKNKLKNKKALYVNKKAFYILESTATNSKIGFRFKYNFDEIEAIIDPFKNKKLLIKSLEYK
;
A
#
# COMPACT_ATOMS: atom_id res chain seq x y z
N MET A 1 -12.68 0.27 -10.96
CA MET A 1 -13.23 -0.58 -9.88
C MET A 1 -12.07 -1.06 -9.02
N ASN A 2 -12.13 -0.91 -7.69
CA ASN A 2 -11.09 -1.42 -6.79
C ASN A 2 -11.06 -2.95 -6.82
N GLN A 3 -9.91 -3.55 -7.10
CA GLN A 3 -9.75 -5.00 -7.25
C GLN A 3 -9.19 -5.66 -5.98
N VAL A 4 -9.35 -5.01 -4.81
CA VAL A 4 -8.85 -5.54 -3.54
C VAL A 4 -9.46 -6.90 -3.21
N ARG A 5 -8.64 -7.82 -2.68
CA ARG A 5 -9.04 -9.20 -2.39
C ARG A 5 -8.70 -9.59 -0.96
N MET A 6 -9.56 -10.40 -0.35
CA MET A 6 -9.33 -11.11 0.91
C MET A 6 -9.56 -12.62 0.75
N ASP A 7 -9.28 -13.14 -0.44
CA ASP A 7 -9.42 -14.55 -0.76
C ASP A 7 -8.34 -15.41 -0.08
N ASP A 8 -8.55 -16.73 -0.07
CA ASP A 8 -7.63 -17.68 0.57
C ASP A 8 -6.23 -17.65 -0.03
N TYR A 9 -6.13 -17.36 -1.33
CA TYR A 9 -4.84 -17.19 -1.99
C TYR A 9 -4.06 -16.01 -1.40
N THR A 10 -4.69 -14.85 -1.30
CA THR A 10 -4.08 -13.62 -0.75
C THR A 10 -3.69 -13.82 0.71
N LYS A 11 -4.53 -14.48 1.51
CA LYS A 11 -4.21 -14.83 2.89
C LYS A 11 -2.97 -15.70 2.96
N ARG A 12 -2.96 -16.83 2.24
CA ARG A 12 -1.82 -17.77 2.19
C ARG A 12 -0.53 -17.09 1.75
N LEU A 13 -0.61 -16.23 0.73
CA LEU A 13 0.54 -15.48 0.25
C LEU A 13 1.08 -14.53 1.32
N SER A 14 0.23 -13.75 2.00
CA SER A 14 0.70 -12.88 3.08
C SER A 14 1.33 -13.65 4.24
N PHE A 15 0.78 -14.83 4.59
CA PHE A 15 1.36 -15.70 5.61
C PHE A 15 2.71 -16.28 5.18
N HIS A 16 2.84 -16.68 3.92
CA HIS A 16 4.07 -17.21 3.37
C HIS A 16 5.20 -16.15 3.41
N LEU A 17 4.92 -14.95 2.89
CA LEU A 17 5.87 -13.84 2.85
C LEU A 17 6.30 -13.36 4.25
N SER A 18 5.41 -13.45 5.24
CA SER A 18 5.69 -13.03 6.62
C SER A 18 6.21 -14.14 7.54
N LYS A 19 6.38 -15.38 7.05
CA LYS A 19 6.71 -16.56 7.88
C LYS A 19 7.97 -16.37 8.74
N GLY A 20 9.00 -15.73 8.20
CA GLY A 20 10.27 -15.48 8.90
C GLY A 20 10.26 -14.28 9.85
N CYS A 21 9.21 -13.44 9.82
CA CYS A 21 9.22 -12.14 10.50
C CYS A 21 8.90 -12.19 12.00
N LYS A 22 8.50 -13.34 12.55
CA LYS A 22 8.21 -13.50 13.99
C LYS A 22 7.28 -12.40 14.55
N LYS A 23 6.26 -12.00 13.78
CA LYS A 23 5.31 -10.91 14.10
C LYS A 23 5.92 -9.51 14.20
N ASN A 24 7.11 -9.29 13.65
CA ASN A 24 7.71 -7.96 13.54
C ASN A 24 7.06 -7.17 12.39
N GLU A 25 6.30 -6.12 12.72
CA GLU A 25 5.51 -5.37 11.72
C GLU A 25 6.37 -4.79 10.59
N LEU A 26 7.57 -4.30 10.92
CA LEU A 26 8.50 -3.76 9.93
C LEU A 26 8.94 -4.82 8.93
N CYS A 27 9.31 -6.00 9.41
CA CYS A 27 9.68 -7.13 8.55
C CYS A 27 8.49 -7.56 7.68
N GLU A 28 7.29 -7.69 8.25
CA GLU A 28 6.12 -8.14 7.51
C GLU A 28 5.76 -7.16 6.38
N VAL A 29 5.61 -5.88 6.73
CA VAL A 29 5.25 -4.82 5.78
C VAL A 29 6.34 -4.64 4.72
N GLN A 30 7.62 -4.71 5.10
CA GLN A 30 8.71 -4.58 4.15
C GLN A 30 8.77 -5.79 3.20
N SER A 31 8.50 -7.01 3.68
CA SER A 31 8.43 -8.21 2.84
C SER A 31 7.32 -8.10 1.77
N PHE A 32 6.15 -7.55 2.14
CA PHE A 32 5.08 -7.31 1.17
C PHE A 32 5.45 -6.23 0.16
N LEU A 33 6.10 -5.16 0.62
CA LEU A 33 6.58 -4.09 -0.26
C LEU A 33 7.69 -4.59 -1.21
N ASP A 34 8.63 -5.39 -0.70
CA ASP A 34 9.72 -5.98 -1.48
C ASP A 34 9.17 -6.88 -2.60
N LEU A 35 8.14 -7.70 -2.32
CA LEU A 35 7.47 -8.46 -3.37
C LEU A 35 6.91 -7.54 -4.47
N VAL A 36 6.11 -6.54 -4.07
CA VAL A 36 5.35 -5.71 -5.01
C VAL A 36 6.28 -4.80 -5.83
N THR A 37 7.32 -4.24 -5.22
CA THR A 37 8.27 -3.34 -5.90
C THR A 37 9.16 -4.07 -6.91
N ASN A 38 9.35 -5.38 -6.73
CA ASN A 38 10.07 -6.23 -7.68
C ASN A 38 9.23 -6.70 -8.87
N ILE A 39 7.90 -6.52 -8.85
CA ILE A 39 7.05 -6.77 -10.03
C ILE A 39 7.31 -5.66 -11.06
N PRO A 40 7.73 -5.97 -12.31
CA PRO A 40 7.94 -4.98 -13.35
C PRO A 40 6.75 -4.04 -13.56
N TYR A 41 7.02 -2.74 -13.71
CA TYR A 41 5.99 -1.76 -14.06
C TYR A 41 5.69 -1.83 -15.55
N LYS A 42 4.40 -1.92 -15.92
CA LYS A 42 3.95 -1.87 -17.30
C LYS A 42 2.54 -1.28 -17.36
N ILE A 43 2.38 -0.22 -18.16
CA ILE A 43 1.06 0.40 -18.39
C ILE A 43 0.21 -0.57 -19.22
N ASN A 44 -1.00 -0.85 -18.74
CA ASN A 44 -2.00 -1.62 -19.48
C ASN A 44 -3.14 -0.70 -19.92
N GLU A 45 -3.41 -0.61 -21.22
CA GLU A 45 -4.54 0.17 -21.77
C GLU A 45 -5.91 -0.49 -21.55
N SER A 46 -6.01 -1.53 -20.70
CA SER A 46 -7.26 -2.27 -20.47
C SER A 46 -7.42 -2.68 -19.00
N ILE A 47 -8.62 -2.41 -18.47
CA ILE A 47 -9.26 -2.77 -17.19
C ILE A 47 -8.32 -3.35 -16.10
N ALA A 48 -8.24 -2.63 -14.97
CA ALA A 48 -7.54 -3.03 -13.73
C ALA A 48 -7.72 -4.52 -13.39
N ARG A 49 -6.60 -5.23 -13.18
CA ARG A 49 -6.56 -6.69 -13.08
C ARG A 49 -6.57 -7.14 -11.62
N SER A 50 -6.98 -8.39 -11.40
CA SER A 50 -6.98 -8.97 -10.04
C SER A 50 -5.56 -9.30 -9.56
N SER A 51 -5.31 -9.26 -8.25
CA SER A 51 -4.01 -9.54 -7.61
C SER A 51 -3.38 -10.87 -8.04
N LYS A 52 -4.19 -11.91 -8.25
CA LYS A 52 -3.74 -13.24 -8.73
C LYS A 52 -3.18 -13.19 -10.15
N HIS A 53 -3.70 -12.28 -10.97
CA HIS A 53 -3.30 -12.13 -12.37
C HIS A 53 -1.98 -11.34 -12.49
N VAL A 54 -1.83 -10.28 -11.69
CA VAL A 54 -0.59 -9.48 -11.58
C VAL A 54 0.61 -10.36 -11.22
N ILE A 55 0.44 -11.26 -10.23
CA ILE A 55 1.50 -12.18 -9.83
C ILE A 55 1.80 -13.21 -10.92
N LYS A 56 0.76 -13.80 -11.55
CA LYS A 56 0.95 -14.82 -12.59
C LYS A 56 1.62 -14.29 -13.85
N GLN A 57 1.37 -13.03 -14.20
CA GLN A 57 1.92 -12.42 -15.40
C GLN A 57 3.22 -11.66 -15.17
N ASN A 58 3.56 -11.40 -13.91
CA ASN A 58 4.78 -10.73 -13.51
C ASN A 58 4.95 -9.32 -14.12
N TYR A 59 3.86 -8.56 -14.20
CA TYR A 59 3.85 -7.11 -14.47
C TYR A 59 2.54 -6.47 -13.97
N GLY A 60 2.55 -5.15 -13.74
CA GLY A 60 1.34 -4.38 -13.42
C GLY A 60 1.60 -2.86 -13.41
N ASP A 61 0.54 -2.07 -13.48
CA ASP A 61 0.60 -0.62 -13.31
C ASP A 61 0.50 -0.21 -11.82
N CYS A 62 0.33 1.09 -11.54
CA CYS A 62 0.24 1.60 -10.18
C CYS A 62 -1.01 1.10 -9.44
N ASP A 63 -2.13 0.89 -10.14
CA ASP A 63 -3.36 0.37 -9.58
C ASP A 63 -3.21 -1.11 -9.22
N ASP A 64 -2.71 -1.91 -10.16
CA ASP A 64 -2.47 -3.35 -9.97
C ASP A 64 -1.57 -3.62 -8.77
N LYS A 65 -0.44 -2.90 -8.70
CA LYS A 65 0.57 -3.05 -7.64
C LYS A 65 0.05 -2.56 -6.29
N SER A 66 -0.65 -1.44 -6.25
CA SER A 66 -1.23 -0.91 -5.00
C SER A 66 -2.38 -1.78 -4.48
N ASN A 67 -3.22 -2.32 -5.37
CA ASN A 67 -4.27 -3.29 -5.00
C ASN A 67 -3.67 -4.56 -4.40
N LEU A 68 -2.60 -5.11 -4.97
CA LEU A 68 -1.91 -6.26 -4.40
C LEU A 68 -1.34 -5.95 -3.01
N LEU A 69 -0.59 -4.84 -2.89
CA LEU A 69 0.04 -4.44 -1.64
C LEU A 69 -0.98 -4.27 -0.52
N ILE A 70 -2.05 -3.51 -0.76
CA ILE A 70 -3.06 -3.24 0.28
C ILE A 70 -3.87 -4.50 0.65
N SER A 71 -4.06 -5.41 -0.31
CA SER A 71 -4.71 -6.71 -0.06
C SER A 71 -3.87 -7.60 0.86
N LEU A 72 -2.55 -7.64 0.66
CA LEU A 72 -1.62 -8.36 1.54
C LEU A 72 -1.60 -7.78 2.96
N LEU A 73 -1.59 -6.45 3.08
CA LEU A 73 -1.66 -5.74 4.36
C LEU A 73 -2.97 -6.05 5.09
N LYS A 74 -4.10 -5.99 4.38
CA LYS A 74 -5.42 -6.29 4.96
C LYS A 74 -5.54 -7.73 5.43
N ALA A 75 -4.96 -8.69 4.69
CA ALA A 75 -4.94 -10.09 5.09
C ALA A 75 -4.21 -10.34 6.43
N LYS A 76 -3.33 -9.42 6.82
CA LYS A 76 -2.61 -9.41 8.11
C LYS A 76 -3.20 -8.41 9.12
N ASN A 77 -4.39 -7.89 8.86
CA ASN A 77 -5.11 -6.92 9.68
C ASN A 77 -4.38 -5.58 9.90
N TYR A 78 -3.48 -5.18 8.98
CA TYR A 78 -2.97 -3.83 8.99
C TYR A 78 -4.04 -2.84 8.55
N GLU A 79 -4.07 -1.68 9.20
CA GLU A 79 -4.86 -0.54 8.76
C GLU A 79 -4.08 0.22 7.69
N ALA A 80 -4.63 0.28 6.50
CA ALA A 80 -4.00 0.89 5.34
C ALA A 80 -5.05 1.54 4.43
N TYR A 81 -4.62 2.55 3.69
CA TYR A 81 -5.47 3.31 2.79
C TYR A 81 -4.76 3.58 1.47
N PHE A 82 -5.54 3.81 0.42
CA PHE A 82 -5.04 4.45 -0.79
C PHE A 82 -4.97 5.95 -0.60
N VAL A 83 -3.94 6.56 -1.16
CA VAL A 83 -3.84 8.01 -1.35
C VAL A 83 -3.77 8.26 -2.85
N LEU A 84 -4.76 9.00 -3.34
CA LEU A 84 -4.87 9.40 -4.74
C LEU A 84 -4.28 10.81 -4.89
N VAL A 85 -3.39 10.95 -5.85
CA VAL A 85 -2.75 12.21 -6.26
C VAL A 85 -2.74 12.26 -7.80
N PRO A 86 -2.41 13.39 -8.44
CA PRO A 86 -2.46 13.50 -9.89
C PRO A 86 -1.67 12.40 -10.59
N LYS A 87 -2.39 11.58 -11.38
CA LYS A 87 -1.83 10.48 -12.20
C LYS A 87 -1.10 9.38 -11.40
N HIS A 88 -1.27 9.29 -10.09
CA HIS A 88 -0.60 8.30 -9.27
C HIS A 88 -1.41 7.88 -8.04
N ILE A 89 -1.15 6.67 -7.57
CA ILE A 89 -1.75 6.11 -6.36
C ILE A 89 -0.67 5.41 -5.56
N PHE A 90 -0.69 5.59 -4.24
CA PHE A 90 0.19 4.87 -3.34
C PHE A 90 -0.56 4.41 -2.09
N VAL A 91 0.06 3.52 -1.32
CA VAL A 91 -0.51 2.97 -0.10
C VAL A 91 0.12 3.65 1.12
N ILE A 92 -0.70 3.96 2.11
CA ILE A 92 -0.22 4.36 3.44
C ILE A 92 -0.63 3.30 4.47
N VAL A 93 0.24 2.97 5.42
CA VAL A 93 0.00 1.94 6.44
C VAL A 93 0.23 2.48 7.85
N HIS A 94 -0.65 2.13 8.78
CA HIS A 94 -0.42 2.38 10.20
C HIS A 94 0.43 1.26 10.80
N LEU A 95 1.48 1.65 11.53
CA LEU A 95 2.29 0.77 12.35
C LEU A 95 2.09 1.13 13.83
N LYS A 96 2.12 0.14 14.72
CA LYS A 96 1.93 0.39 16.16
C LYS A 96 3.07 1.23 16.73
N ASN A 97 4.29 0.92 16.29
CA ASN A 97 5.49 1.62 16.72
C ASN A 97 5.89 2.67 15.70
N LYS A 98 6.19 3.88 16.19
CA LYS A 98 6.80 4.92 15.35
C LYS A 98 8.20 4.50 14.94
N LEU A 99 8.50 4.73 13.67
CA LEU A 99 9.81 4.51 13.09
C LEU A 99 10.74 5.67 13.41
N LYS A 100 11.88 5.38 14.04
CA LYS A 100 12.92 6.38 14.30
C LYS A 100 13.43 6.95 12.96
N ASN A 101 13.60 8.27 12.90
CA ASN A 101 14.15 8.98 11.73
C ASN A 101 13.36 8.82 10.42
N LYS A 102 12.06 8.50 10.50
CA LYS A 102 11.17 8.43 9.34
C LYS A 102 9.94 9.29 9.58
N LYS A 103 9.70 10.22 8.65
CA LYS A 103 8.49 11.03 8.64
C LYS A 103 7.28 10.18 8.29
N ALA A 104 6.14 10.50 8.89
CA ALA A 104 4.85 9.88 8.61
C ALA A 104 3.85 10.93 8.10
N LEU A 105 2.91 10.47 7.29
CA LEU A 105 1.71 11.24 6.97
C LEU A 105 0.71 11.04 8.10
N TYR A 106 0.44 12.08 8.87
CA TYR A 106 -0.54 12.05 9.95
C TYR A 106 -1.91 12.40 9.38
N VAL A 107 -2.80 11.41 9.34
CA VAL A 107 -4.19 11.57 8.93
C VAL A 107 -5.04 11.56 10.20
N ASN A 108 -5.76 12.64 10.48
CA ASN A 108 -6.57 12.78 11.70
C ASN A 108 -5.76 12.49 12.97
N LYS A 109 -4.54 13.03 13.06
CA LYS A 109 -3.56 12.86 14.15
C LYS A 109 -2.97 11.45 14.30
N LYS A 110 -3.33 10.50 13.42
CA LYS A 110 -2.78 9.14 13.43
C LYS A 110 -1.70 9.00 12.36
N ALA A 111 -0.56 8.44 12.73
CA ALA A 111 0.59 8.29 11.84
C ALA A 111 0.41 7.13 10.84
N PHE A 112 0.64 7.42 9.57
CA PHE A 112 0.71 6.43 8.50
C PHE A 112 2.01 6.60 7.71
N TYR A 113 2.66 5.47 7.39
CA TYR A 113 3.89 5.44 6.61
C TYR A 113 3.60 5.15 5.15
N ILE A 114 4.23 5.90 4.26
CA ILE A 114 4.07 5.77 2.81
C ILE A 114 4.79 4.52 2.33
N LEU A 115 4.08 3.74 1.53
CA LEU A 115 4.56 2.56 0.82
C LEU A 115 4.43 2.83 -0.69
N GLU A 116 5.56 3.19 -1.33
CA GLU A 116 5.59 3.47 -2.77
C GLU A 116 5.78 2.17 -3.54
N SER A 117 4.71 1.64 -4.12
CA SER A 117 4.72 0.33 -4.78
C SER A 117 5.43 0.34 -6.14
N THR A 118 5.53 1.51 -6.80
CA THR A 118 6.09 1.63 -8.15
C THR A 118 7.61 1.83 -8.17
N ALA A 119 8.19 2.36 -7.08
CA ALA A 119 9.64 2.51 -6.96
C ALA A 119 10.29 1.18 -6.60
N THR A 120 11.17 0.67 -7.46
CA THR A 120 11.93 -0.56 -7.22
C THR A 120 12.70 -0.48 -5.90
N ASN A 121 12.67 -1.54 -5.10
CA ASN A 121 13.32 -1.64 -3.79
C ASN A 121 12.93 -0.54 -2.78
N SER A 122 11.73 0.05 -2.92
CA SER A 122 11.28 1.08 -2.01
C SER A 122 11.22 0.57 -0.56
N LYS A 123 11.41 1.51 0.37
CA LYS A 123 11.40 1.25 1.81
C LYS A 123 10.22 1.92 2.47
N ILE A 124 9.74 1.31 3.56
CA ILE A 124 8.69 1.88 4.40
C ILE A 124 9.05 3.32 4.81
N GLY A 125 8.07 4.21 4.75
CA GLY A 125 8.27 5.63 5.02
C GLY A 125 8.96 6.33 3.85
N PHE A 126 8.50 6.01 2.63
CA PHE A 126 8.94 6.70 1.42
C PHE A 126 8.67 8.21 1.55
N ARG A 127 9.53 9.04 0.94
CA ARG A 127 9.42 10.49 1.06
C ARG A 127 8.13 10.97 0.38
N PHE A 128 7.32 11.75 1.10
CA PHE A 128 6.21 12.47 0.50
C PHE A 128 6.77 13.60 -0.39
N LYS A 129 6.39 13.60 -1.66
CA LYS A 129 6.88 14.54 -2.68
C LYS A 129 5.81 15.49 -3.21
N TYR A 130 4.56 15.27 -2.82
CA TYR A 130 3.41 16.06 -3.24
C TYR A 130 3.12 17.14 -2.21
N ASN A 131 2.35 18.14 -2.62
CA ASN A 131 1.70 19.07 -1.71
C ASN A 131 0.40 18.46 -1.17
N PHE A 132 -0.12 19.01 -0.07
CA PHE A 132 -1.33 18.45 0.55
C PHE A 132 -2.61 18.73 -0.27
N ASP A 133 -2.65 19.83 -1.00
CA ASP A 133 -3.72 20.19 -1.93
C ASP A 133 -3.76 19.29 -3.17
N GLU A 134 -2.66 18.61 -3.49
CA GLU A 134 -2.63 17.58 -4.54
C GLU A 134 -3.24 16.24 -4.09
N ILE A 135 -3.57 16.05 -2.81
CA ILE A 135 -4.26 14.82 -2.37
C ILE A 135 -5.74 14.93 -2.72
N GLU A 136 -6.14 14.22 -3.77
CA GLU A 136 -7.53 14.18 -4.25
C GLU A 136 -8.45 13.42 -3.27
N ALA A 137 -7.95 12.31 -2.71
CA ALA A 137 -8.67 11.51 -1.75
C ALA A 137 -7.76 10.55 -0.98
N ILE A 138 -8.15 10.24 0.26
CA ILE A 138 -7.68 9.06 1.00
C ILE A 138 -8.84 8.08 1.08
N ILE A 139 -8.66 6.85 0.61
CA ILE A 139 -9.75 5.88 0.41
C ILE A 139 -9.48 4.59 1.20
N ASP A 140 -10.51 4.10 1.88
CA ASP A 140 -10.60 2.70 2.34
C ASP A 140 -11.17 1.87 1.17
N PRO A 141 -10.34 1.12 0.44
CA PRO A 141 -10.82 0.42 -0.75
C PRO A 141 -11.67 -0.81 -0.41
N PHE A 142 -11.64 -1.31 0.82
CA PHE A 142 -12.44 -2.46 1.25
C PHE A 142 -13.87 -2.06 1.62
N LYS A 143 -14.06 -0.79 2.00
CA LYS A 143 -15.39 -0.20 2.24
C LYS A 143 -15.86 0.67 1.08
N ASN A 144 -15.01 0.87 0.07
CA ASN A 144 -15.20 1.82 -1.01
C ASN A 144 -15.60 3.22 -0.51
N LYS A 145 -14.93 3.71 0.55
CA LYS A 145 -15.31 4.93 1.27
C LYS A 145 -14.11 5.89 1.37
N LYS A 146 -14.35 7.16 1.02
CA LYS A 146 -13.40 8.25 1.29
C LYS A 146 -13.33 8.52 2.80
N LEU A 147 -12.12 8.69 3.32
CA LEU A 147 -11.91 9.10 4.70
C LEU A 147 -12.30 10.57 4.85
N LEU A 148 -12.98 10.89 5.95
CA LEU A 148 -13.21 12.27 6.35
C LEU A 148 -11.91 12.82 6.96
N ILE A 149 -11.28 13.76 6.26
CA ILE A 149 -10.00 14.36 6.67
C ILE A 149 -10.29 15.64 7.45
N LYS A 150 -9.97 15.63 8.75
CA LYS A 150 -10.04 16.78 9.66
C LYS A 150 -8.68 17.45 9.83
N SER A 151 -7.60 16.68 9.73
CA SER A 151 -6.24 17.20 9.78
C SER A 151 -5.29 16.33 8.96
N LEU A 152 -4.31 16.98 8.34
CA LEU A 152 -3.25 16.34 7.58
C LEU A 152 -1.91 17.02 7.89
N GLU A 153 -0.91 16.24 8.29
CA GLU A 153 0.44 16.76 8.60
C GLU A 153 1.50 15.78 8.10
N TYR A 154 2.71 16.26 7.80
CA TYR A 154 3.85 15.41 7.42
C TYR A 154 5.06 15.76 8.28
N LYS A 155 5.38 14.88 9.23
CA LYS A 155 6.44 15.10 10.22
C LYS A 155 7.10 13.80 10.68
#